data_AF-A0A925DYB2-F1
#
_entry.id   AF-A0A925DYB2-F1
#
_cell.length_a   1.000
_cell.length_b   1.000
_cell.length_c   1.000
_cell.angle_alpha   90.00
_cell.angle_beta   90.00
_cell.angle_gamma   90.00
#
_symmetry.space_group_name_H-M   'P 1'
#
loop_
_entity.id
_entity.type
_entity.pdbx_description
1 polymer ?
#
loop_
_entity_poly.entity_id
_entity_poly.type
_entity_poly.pdbx_seq_one_letter_code
_entity_poly.pdbx_strand_id
1 'polypeptide(L)' 'MTKQKKKRNKVYKGADAALTHPIVTRISAANRGKASQWWFDRKNFLKPVAITSSVVGIVAWLLYELVRVVSGG' A
#
# COMPACT_ATOMS: atom_id res chain seq x y z
N MET A 1 25.54 29.16 -18.43
CA MET A 1 24.37 29.96 -18.01
C MET A 1 23.26 29.03 -17.56
N THR A 2 22.97 28.97 -16.26
CA THR A 2 21.89 28.14 -15.71
C THR A 2 20.54 28.80 -16.00
N LYS A 3 19.61 28.07 -16.62
CA LYS A 3 18.27 28.57 -16.95
C LYS A 3 17.50 28.88 -15.66
N GLN A 4 17.41 30.15 -15.27
CA GLN A 4 16.55 30.57 -14.15
C GLN A 4 15.09 30.26 -14.50
N LYS A 5 14.46 29.34 -13.75
CA LYS A 5 13.05 29.02 -13.91
C LYS A 5 12.20 30.25 -13.58
N LYS A 6 11.29 30.61 -14.49
CA LYS A 6 10.35 31.73 -14.33
C LYS A 6 9.44 31.50 -13.10
N LYS A 7 9.44 32.44 -12.15
CA LYS A 7 8.62 32.38 -10.94
C LYS A 7 7.13 32.38 -11.33
N ARG A 8 6.38 31.32 -10.99
CA ARG A 8 4.92 31.25 -11.17
C ARG A 8 4.22 31.84 -9.95
N ASN A 9 4.35 33.15 -9.74
CA ASN A 9 3.61 33.88 -8.70
C ASN A 9 2.63 34.90 -9.30
N LYS A 10 2.38 34.87 -10.61
CA LYS A 10 1.39 35.75 -11.23
C LYS A 10 0.01 35.36 -10.72
N VAL A 11 -0.64 36.30 -10.04
CA VAL A 11 -2.07 36.22 -9.72
C VAL A 11 -2.84 35.98 -11.01
N TYR A 12 -3.66 34.93 -11.07
CA TYR A 12 -4.51 34.66 -12.22
C TYR A 12 -5.52 35.82 -12.35
N LYS A 13 -5.53 36.48 -13.52
CA LYS A 13 -6.42 37.61 -13.82
C LYS A 13 -7.26 37.26 -15.04
N GLY A 14 -8.57 37.51 -14.98
CA GLY A 14 -9.54 37.24 -16.04
C GLY A 14 -10.91 36.88 -15.46
N ALA A 15 -12.00 37.06 -16.23
CA ALA A 15 -13.35 36.69 -15.80
C ALA A 15 -13.45 35.18 -15.46
N ASP A 16 -12.69 34.34 -16.18
CA ASP A 16 -12.61 32.90 -15.94
C ASP A 16 -11.69 32.51 -14.77
N ALA A 17 -10.85 33.44 -14.27
CA ALA A 17 -9.94 33.16 -13.16
C ALA A 17 -10.68 32.98 -11.82
N ALA A 18 -11.90 33.53 -11.70
CA ALA A 18 -12.78 33.31 -10.55
C ALA A 18 -13.46 31.93 -10.58
N LEU A 19 -13.51 31.27 -11.74
CA LEU A 19 -14.15 29.96 -11.90
C LEU A 19 -13.20 28.80 -11.54
N THR A 20 -11.88 29.00 -11.64
CA THR A 20 -10.89 27.95 -11.45
C THR A 20 -9.89 28.31 -10.34
N HIS A 21 -10.35 28.25 -9.10
CA HIS A 21 -9.45 28.39 -7.95
C HIS A 21 -8.56 27.14 -7.81
N PRO A 22 -7.24 27.30 -7.62
CA PRO A 22 -6.37 26.15 -7.35
C PRO A 22 -6.71 25.56 -5.99
N ILE A 23 -7.12 24.29 -5.98
CA ILE A 23 -7.33 23.54 -4.73
C ILE A 23 -5.96 23.20 -4.17
N VAL A 24 -5.59 23.84 -3.06
CA VAL A 24 -4.39 23.49 -2.30
C VAL A 24 -4.65 22.16 -1.58
N THR A 25 -4.19 21.06 -2.18
CA THR A 25 -4.18 19.74 -1.52
C THR A 25 -3.04 19.72 -0.51
N ARG A 26 -3.39 19.84 0.79
CA ARG A 26 -2.41 19.65 1.87
C ARG A 26 -2.10 18.16 2.00
N ILE A 27 -0.91 17.78 1.55
CA ILE A 27 -0.39 16.42 1.72
C ILE A 27 0.31 16.38 3.08
N SER A 28 -0.30 15.72 4.06
CA SER A 28 0.33 15.44 5.35
C SER A 28 0.98 14.06 5.31
N ALA A 29 2.27 13.99 5.63
CA ALA A 29 2.90 12.71 5.92
C ALA A 29 2.39 12.21 7.27
N ALA A 30 1.87 10.99 7.32
CA ALA A 30 1.54 10.36 8.59
C ALA A 30 2.84 10.14 9.37
N ASN A 31 2.97 10.78 10.54
CA ASN A 31 4.13 10.59 11.41
C ASN A 31 3.99 9.22 12.10
N ARG A 32 4.59 8.20 11.48
CA ARG A 32 4.52 6.80 11.92
C ARG A 32 5.85 6.40 12.53
N GLY A 33 5.83 5.81 13.72
CA GLY A 33 7.02 5.18 14.29
C GLY A 33 7.51 4.02 13.43
N LYS A 34 8.77 3.61 13.61
CA LYS A 34 9.43 2.58 12.79
C LYS A 34 8.60 1.27 12.68
N ALA A 35 7.98 0.85 13.78
CA ALA A 35 7.16 -0.37 13.81
C ALA A 35 5.87 -0.26 12.99
N SER A 36 5.13 0.85 13.10
CA SER A 36 3.88 1.04 12.36
C SER A 36 4.11 1.31 10.88
N GLN A 37 5.24 1.94 10.54
CA GLN A 37 5.68 2.09 9.16
C GLN A 37 6.06 0.73 8.54
N TRP A 38 6.85 -0.07 9.24
CA TRP A 38 7.18 -1.43 8.79
C TRP A 38 5.93 -2.28 8.56
N TRP A 39 4.97 -2.27 9.49
CA TRP A 39 3.72 -2.98 9.31
C TRP A 39 2.93 -2.47 8.10
N PHE A 40 2.84 -1.14 7.92
CA PHE A 40 2.13 -0.55 6.79
C PHE A 40 2.72 -0.97 5.44
N ASP A 41 4.04 -1.05 5.35
CA ASP A 41 4.75 -1.44 4.14
C ASP A 41 4.60 -2.95 3.89
N ARG A 42 4.65 -3.76 4.95
CA ARG A 42 4.64 -5.22 4.84
C ARG A 42 3.23 -5.84 4.79
N LYS A 43 2.18 -5.15 5.25
CA LYS A 43 0.81 -5.72 5.36
C LYS A 43 0.28 -6.29 4.04
N ASN A 44 0.61 -5.68 2.91
CA ASN A 44 0.15 -6.15 1.60
C ASN A 44 0.87 -7.43 1.15
N PHE A 45 2.06 -7.69 1.69
CA PHE A 45 2.82 -8.92 1.48
C PHE A 45 2.47 -10.00 2.50
N LEU A 46 2.20 -9.65 3.76
CA LEU A 46 1.81 -10.62 4.78
C LEU A 46 0.46 -11.29 4.47
N LYS A 47 -0.50 -10.55 3.90
CA LYS A 47 -1.82 -11.09 3.55
C LYS A 47 -1.75 -12.32 2.64
N PRO A 48 -1.13 -12.27 1.45
CA PRO A 48 -1.03 -13.44 0.58
C PRO A 48 -0.18 -14.54 1.22
N VAL A 49 0.93 -14.19 1.90
CA VAL A 49 1.79 -15.20 2.54
C VAL A 49 1.04 -16.01 3.59
N ALA A 50 0.23 -15.36 4.43
CA ALA A 50 -0.57 -16.04 5.45
C ALA A 50 -1.65 -16.95 4.83
N ILE A 51 -2.28 -16.51 3.74
CA ILE A 51 -3.26 -17.32 3.02
C ILE A 51 -2.56 -18.54 2.40
N THR A 52 -1.46 -18.33 1.68
CA THR A 52 -0.69 -19.41 1.05
C THR A 52 -0.19 -20.41 2.09
N SER A 53 0.34 -19.96 3.22
CA SER A 53 0.81 -20.86 4.28
C SER A 53 -0.33 -21.68 4.88
N SER A 54 -1.50 -21.06 5.07
CA SER A 54 -2.69 -21.75 5.58
C SER A 54 -3.17 -22.83 4.61
N VAL A 55 -3.26 -22.52 3.31
CA VAL A 55 -3.65 -23.49 2.27
C VAL A 55 -2.66 -24.66 2.23
N VAL A 56 -1.36 -24.38 2.20
CA VAL A 56 -0.32 -25.43 2.18
C VAL A 56 -0.40 -26.30 3.43
N GLY A 57 -0.61 -25.71 4.60
CA GLY A 57 -0.76 -26.43 5.86
C GLY A 57 -1.97 -27.37 5.86
N ILE A 58 -3.12 -26.91 5.35
CA ILE A 58 -4.33 -27.73 5.22
C ILE A 58 -4.08 -28.92 4.27
N VAL A 59 -3.45 -28.67 3.13
CA VAL A 59 -3.14 -29.75 2.17
C VAL A 59 -2.19 -30.78 2.79
N ALA A 60 -1.13 -30.34 3.47
CA ALA A 60 -0.21 -31.24 4.15
C ALA A 60 -0.91 -32.06 5.25
N TRP A 61 -1.82 -31.44 6.01
CA TRP A 61 -2.60 -32.14 7.03
C TRP A 61 -3.55 -33.18 6.42
N LEU A 62 -4.25 -32.84 5.33
CA LEU A 62 -5.12 -33.79 4.63
C LEU A 62 -4.32 -34.98 4.07
N LEU A 63 -3.13 -34.74 3.52
CA LEU A 63 -2.25 -35.81 3.07
C LEU A 63 -1.79 -36.70 4.23
N TYR A 64 -1.45 -36.10 5.38
CA TYR A 64 -1.09 -36.84 6.58
C TYR A 64 -2.24 -37.72 7.07
N GLU A 65 -3.47 -37.19 7.17
CA GLU A 65 -4.65 -37.97 7.55
C GLU A 65 -4.97 -39.06 6.52
N LEU A 66 -4.84 -38.78 5.23
CA LEU A 66 -5.01 -39.79 4.18
C LEU A 66 -4.03 -40.96 4.37
N VAL A 67 -2.74 -40.65 4.55
CA VAL A 67 -1.71 -41.66 4.79
C VAL A 67 -2.03 -42.44 6.05
N ARG A 68 -2.38 -41.77 7.14
CA ARG A 68 -2.75 -42.39 8.42
C ARG A 68 -3.89 -43.40 8.26
N VAL A 69 -5.00 -42.98 7.63
CA VAL A 69 -6.18 -43.82 7.38
C VAL A 69 -5.84 -45.00 6.47
N VAL A 70 -5.07 -44.78 5.39
CA VAL A 70 -4.68 -45.84 4.46
C VAL A 70 -3.68 -46.81 5.09
N SER A 71 -2.78 -46.32 5.95
CA SER A 71 -1.80 -47.14 6.67
C SER A 71 -2.41 -47.99 7.79
N GLY A 72 -3.74 -48.01 7.92
CA GLY A 72 -4.45 -48.88 8.85
C GLY A 72 -4.40 -48.41 10.29
N GLY A 73 -4.33 -47.09 10.50
CA GLY A 73 -4.74 -46.48 11.77
C GLY A 73 -6.24 -46.61 12.02
#